data_AF-A0AAW0JAD5-F1
#
_entry.id   AF-A0AAW0JAD5-F1
#
_cell.length_a   1.000
_cell.length_b   1.000
_cell.length_c   1.000
_cell.angle_alpha   90.00
_cell.angle_beta   90.00
_cell.angle_gamma   90.00
#
_symmetry.space_group_name_H-M   'P 1'
#
loop_
_entity.id
_entity.type
_entity.pdbx_description
1 polymer ?
#
loop_
_entity_poly.entity_id
_entity_poly.type
_entity_poly.pdbx_seq_one_letter_code
_entity_poly.pdbx_strand_id
1 'polypeptide(L)'
;MKEKTYGQEVAQSLLESPNFKVNVTLDVKQGRGPNSQFYLLDIGSYWKNNGDPCDGDVLTNVTRYSKMIINPATTSWCRADNLVSCPPYHVSHTGEKIYKNETSRFPYFAYHLYCSPRNANYLEERYDICDPYSNPQAQELVQILPHPERAMHGYPEKQGDGWDPGTEPARRLWSSINVGTKIYVSSTGMIAEWSISDFDILVPEDVASSGVSFD
;
A
#
# COMPACT_ATOMS: atom_id res chain seq x y z
N MET A 1 38.91 -6.45 26.64
CA MET A 1 37.94 -7.30 25.91
C MET A 1 36.69 -7.33 26.76
N LYS A 2 35.68 -6.51 26.42
CA LYS A 2 34.37 -6.52 27.06
C LYS A 2 33.36 -6.61 25.92
N GLU A 3 32.65 -7.73 25.87
CA GLU A 3 31.54 -7.96 24.96
C GLU A 3 30.48 -6.88 25.17
N LYS A 4 30.08 -6.21 24.09
CA LYS A 4 28.85 -5.43 24.07
C LYS A 4 27.72 -6.38 23.70
N THR A 5 26.88 -6.66 24.67
CA THR A 5 25.57 -7.31 24.53
C THR A 5 24.71 -6.47 23.58
N TYR A 6 24.35 -7.03 22.43
CA TYR A 6 23.42 -6.42 21.47
C TYR A 6 21.99 -6.71 21.96
N GLY A 7 21.50 -5.83 22.82
CA GLY A 7 20.18 -5.91 23.41
C GLY A 7 19.76 -4.54 23.89
N GLN A 8 19.56 -3.62 22.95
CA GLN A 8 18.85 -2.37 23.19
C GLN A 8 17.92 -2.09 22.01
N GLU A 9 16.66 -1.89 22.37
CA GLU A 9 15.51 -1.59 21.55
C GLU A 9 15.84 -0.53 20.50
N VAL A 10 15.84 -0.92 19.23
CA VAL A 10 15.48 0.04 18.18
C VAL A 10 13.97 0.15 18.26
N ALA A 11 13.49 1.07 19.10
CA ALA A 11 12.18 1.66 18.87
C ALA A 11 12.23 2.19 17.43
N GLN A 12 11.65 1.43 16.50
CA GLN A 12 11.70 1.72 15.08
C GLN A 12 10.96 3.03 14.90
N SER A 13 11.68 4.15 14.89
CA SER A 13 11.11 5.46 14.65
C SER A 13 10.41 5.39 13.30
N LEU A 14 9.09 5.49 13.30
CA LEU A 14 8.34 5.61 12.06
C LEU A 14 8.87 6.84 11.34
N LEU A 15 9.30 6.67 10.09
CA LEU A 15 9.76 7.79 9.29
C LEU A 15 8.54 8.68 9.03
N GLU A 16 8.67 9.94 9.42
CA GLU A 16 7.64 10.96 9.23
C GLU A 16 8.18 12.01 8.26
N SER A 17 7.44 12.25 7.19
CA SER A 17 7.70 13.38 6.28
C SER A 17 6.41 14.18 6.14
N PRO A 18 6.32 15.37 6.77
CA PRO A 18 5.09 16.17 6.75
C PRO A 18 4.81 16.78 5.38
N ASN A 19 5.81 16.86 4.51
CA ASN A 19 5.73 17.48 3.20
C ASN A 19 6.33 16.54 2.13
N PHE A 20 5.75 15.35 2.00
CA PHE A 20 6.28 14.30 1.14
C PHE A 20 5.86 14.51 -0.33
N LYS A 21 6.84 14.61 -1.24
CA LYS A 21 6.62 14.64 -2.69
C LYS A 21 7.49 13.59 -3.39
N VAL A 22 6.88 12.82 -4.29
CA VAL A 22 7.57 11.85 -5.16
C VAL A 22 7.23 12.21 -6.59
N ASN A 23 8.25 12.45 -7.40
CA ASN A 23 8.11 12.45 -8.85
C ASN A 23 8.50 11.05 -9.34
N VAL A 24 7.70 10.42 -10.19
CA VAL A 24 8.06 9.14 -10.81
C VAL A 24 7.47 9.05 -12.19
N THR A 25 8.31 8.73 -13.17
CA THR A 25 7.85 8.29 -14.48
C THR A 25 7.97 6.77 -14.56
N LEU A 26 6.85 6.06 -14.72
CA LEU A 26 6.84 4.63 -15.03
C LEU A 26 6.49 4.43 -16.51
N ASP A 27 7.40 3.81 -17.25
CA ASP A 27 7.16 3.33 -18.61
C ASP A 27 6.99 1.80 -18.62
N VAL A 28 5.76 1.35 -18.85
CA VAL A 28 5.42 -0.08 -18.95
C VAL A 28 5.58 -0.52 -20.41
N LYS A 29 6.75 -1.08 -20.73
CA LYS A 29 7.12 -1.47 -22.10
C LYS A 29 6.46 -2.78 -22.53
N GLN A 30 6.41 -3.77 -21.64
CA GLN A 30 5.78 -5.05 -21.92
C GLN A 30 5.27 -5.71 -20.64
N GLY A 31 3.95 -5.87 -20.53
CA GLY A 31 3.31 -6.71 -19.51
C GLY A 31 2.60 -7.88 -20.18
N ARG A 32 3.18 -9.09 -20.15
CA ARG A 32 2.47 -10.29 -20.62
C ARG A 32 1.78 -10.97 -19.44
N GLY A 33 0.50 -11.29 -19.63
CA GLY A 33 -0.38 -11.95 -18.67
C GLY A 33 -1.60 -11.08 -18.32
N PRO A 34 -2.84 -11.62 -18.40
CA PRO A 34 -4.07 -10.81 -18.22
C PRO A 34 -4.23 -10.22 -16.81
N ASN A 35 -3.47 -10.71 -15.82
CA ASN A 35 -3.61 -10.34 -14.42
C ASN A 35 -2.36 -9.67 -13.82
N SER A 36 -1.30 -9.43 -14.61
CA SER A 36 -0.07 -8.81 -14.10
C SER A 36 -0.34 -7.37 -13.65
N GLN A 37 0.16 -7.03 -12.47
CA GLN A 37 -0.07 -5.73 -11.85
C GLN A 37 1.25 -4.98 -11.68
N PHE A 38 1.25 -3.71 -12.09
CA PHE A 38 2.30 -2.76 -11.78
C PHE A 38 1.81 -1.87 -10.65
N TYR A 39 2.62 -1.74 -9.60
CA TYR A 39 2.33 -0.83 -8.50
C TYR A 39 3.45 0.19 -8.41
N LEU A 40 3.04 1.47 -8.36
CA LEU A 40 3.97 2.58 -8.28
C LEU A 40 4.39 2.87 -6.85
N LEU A 41 3.44 2.73 -5.92
CA LEU A 41 3.66 2.98 -4.50
C LEU A 41 3.05 1.84 -3.70
N ASP A 42 3.91 1.12 -2.99
CA ASP A 42 3.57 0.15 -1.98
C ASP A 42 4.11 0.63 -0.64
N ILE A 43 3.20 1.11 0.22
CA ILE A 43 3.51 1.57 1.55
C ILE A 43 3.31 0.42 2.53
N GLY A 44 4.41 0.03 3.19
CA GLY A 44 4.39 -0.92 4.30
C GLY A 44 4.22 -0.20 5.64
N SER A 45 3.41 -0.80 6.51
CA SER A 45 3.32 -0.47 7.93
C SER A 45 3.16 -1.76 8.74
N TYR A 46 3.39 -1.68 10.05
CA TYR A 46 3.38 -2.83 10.95
C TYR A 46 2.38 -2.61 12.08
N TRP A 47 1.49 -3.59 12.28
CA TRP A 47 0.46 -3.61 13.35
C TRP A 47 0.35 -5.01 13.94
N LYS A 48 -0.20 -5.14 15.15
CA LYS A 48 -0.58 -6.45 15.68
C LYS A 48 -1.87 -6.94 15.05
N ASN A 49 -2.09 -8.25 15.07
CA ASN A 49 -3.26 -8.95 14.55
C ASN A 49 -4.59 -8.60 15.25
N ASN A 50 -4.51 -7.80 16.32
CA ASN A 50 -5.63 -7.23 17.05
C ASN A 50 -5.80 -5.72 16.79
N GLY A 51 -4.94 -5.10 15.99
CA GLY A 51 -4.96 -3.66 15.66
C GLY A 51 -4.07 -2.77 16.53
N ASP A 52 -3.43 -3.32 17.57
CA ASP A 52 -2.51 -2.56 18.42
C ASP A 52 -1.17 -2.25 17.71
N PRO A 53 -0.38 -1.28 18.21
CA PRO A 53 0.99 -1.06 17.74
C PRO A 53 1.87 -2.32 17.89
N CYS A 54 2.78 -2.52 16.94
CA CYS A 54 3.73 -3.64 16.99
C CYS A 54 4.68 -3.59 18.19
N ASP A 55 5.04 -4.78 18.68
CA ASP A 55 5.98 -5.01 19.77
C ASP A 55 7.15 -5.93 19.39
N GLY A 56 7.28 -6.24 18.08
CA GLY A 56 8.32 -7.15 17.58
C GLY A 56 7.97 -8.63 17.64
N ASP A 57 6.82 -9.05 18.20
CA ASP A 57 6.38 -10.44 18.16
C ASP A 57 5.94 -10.89 16.75
N VAL A 58 6.76 -11.71 16.11
CA VAL A 58 6.53 -12.20 14.74
C VAL A 58 5.30 -13.10 14.59
N LEU A 59 4.74 -13.64 15.68
CA LEU A 59 3.53 -14.47 15.62
C LEU A 59 2.25 -13.64 15.56
N THR A 60 2.25 -12.51 16.26
CA THR A 60 1.09 -11.62 16.36
C THR A 60 1.20 -10.40 15.46
N ASN A 61 2.39 -10.02 15.02
CA ASN A 61 2.57 -8.93 14.08
C ASN A 61 2.06 -9.28 12.68
N VAL A 62 1.54 -8.26 12.02
CA VAL A 62 1.00 -8.25 10.66
C VAL A 62 1.64 -7.10 9.91
N THR A 63 2.20 -7.40 8.74
CA THR A 63 2.61 -6.35 7.80
C THR A 63 1.42 -5.92 6.95
N ARG A 64 1.06 -4.64 6.97
CA ARG A 64 -0.01 -4.09 6.15
C ARG A 64 0.59 -3.32 4.97
N TYR A 65 0.19 -3.71 3.77
CA TYR A 65 0.60 -3.09 2.51
C TYR A 65 -0.55 -2.34 1.87
N SER A 66 -0.30 -1.10 1.46
CA SER A 66 -1.20 -0.31 0.62
C SER A 66 -0.56 -0.05 -0.73
N LYS A 67 -1.09 -0.68 -1.79
CA LYS A 67 -0.50 -0.67 -3.14
C LYS A 67 -1.39 0.08 -4.11
N MET A 68 -0.90 1.15 -4.73
CA MET A 68 -1.59 1.79 -5.86
C MET A 68 -1.27 1.05 -7.15
N ILE A 69 -2.29 0.43 -7.76
CA ILE A 69 -2.16 -0.24 -9.06
C ILE A 69 -2.36 0.80 -10.16
N ILE A 70 -1.37 0.95 -11.04
CA ILE A 70 -1.39 1.98 -12.09
C ILE A 70 -1.52 1.42 -13.51
N ASN A 71 -1.58 0.09 -13.64
CA ASN A 71 -1.87 -0.52 -14.94
C ASN A 71 -3.29 -0.10 -15.40
N PRO A 72 -3.44 0.66 -16.51
CA PRO A 72 -4.72 1.26 -16.90
C PRO A 72 -5.81 0.24 -17.22
N ALA A 73 -5.43 -0.96 -17.65
CA ALA A 73 -6.39 -2.02 -17.98
C ALA A 73 -6.91 -2.78 -16.74
N THR A 74 -6.44 -2.44 -15.53
CA THR A 74 -6.84 -3.15 -14.31
C THR A 74 -8.28 -2.84 -13.95
N THR A 75 -9.12 -3.87 -13.94
CA THR A 75 -10.49 -3.78 -13.42
C THR A 75 -10.54 -4.02 -11.91
N SER A 76 -11.57 -3.53 -11.23
CA SER A 76 -11.78 -3.81 -9.81
C SER A 76 -12.29 -5.24 -9.56
N TRP A 77 -11.67 -5.96 -8.61
CA TRP A 77 -12.24 -7.21 -8.06
C TRP A 77 -13.16 -6.94 -6.87
N CYS A 78 -12.90 -5.86 -6.11
CA CYS A 78 -13.82 -5.34 -5.09
C CYS A 78 -15.07 -4.74 -5.73
N ARG A 79 -16.19 -5.46 -5.69
CA ARG A 79 -17.43 -5.02 -6.34
C ARG A 79 -18.62 -5.25 -5.42
N ALA A 80 -19.74 -4.57 -5.69
CA ALA A 80 -20.98 -4.76 -4.95
C ALA A 80 -21.48 -6.22 -4.97
N ASP A 81 -21.17 -6.96 -6.04
CA ASP A 81 -21.47 -8.39 -6.21
C ASP A 81 -20.33 -9.32 -5.72
N ASN A 82 -19.16 -8.78 -5.35
CA ASN A 82 -18.00 -9.51 -4.85
C ASN A 82 -17.34 -8.77 -3.68
N LEU A 83 -17.96 -8.88 -2.50
CA LEU A 83 -17.52 -8.19 -1.29
C LEU A 83 -16.29 -8.83 -0.61
N VAL A 84 -15.97 -10.08 -0.97
CA VAL A 84 -14.83 -10.83 -0.41
C VAL A 84 -13.50 -10.12 -0.69
N SER A 85 -13.40 -9.48 -1.85
CA SER A 85 -12.22 -8.71 -2.27
C SER A 85 -12.27 -7.24 -1.82
N CYS A 86 -13.23 -6.83 -0.99
CA CYS A 86 -13.38 -5.46 -0.52
C CYS A 86 -12.89 -5.29 0.92
N PRO A 87 -12.27 -4.14 1.25
CA PRO A 87 -11.95 -3.86 2.65
C PRO A 87 -13.23 -3.71 3.47
N PRO A 88 -13.19 -3.97 4.79
CA PRO A 88 -14.32 -3.85 5.70
C PRO A 88 -15.11 -2.54 5.56
N TYR A 89 -14.38 -1.43 5.46
CA TYR A 89 -14.94 -0.10 5.28
C TYR A 89 -13.98 0.80 4.49
N HIS A 90 -14.55 1.85 3.91
CA HIS A 90 -13.86 3.01 3.38
C HIS A 90 -13.93 4.14 4.41
N VAL A 91 -12.87 4.93 4.53
CA VAL A 91 -12.90 6.18 5.30
C VAL A 91 -12.92 7.31 4.29
N SER A 92 -14.03 8.06 4.27
CA SER A 92 -14.20 9.22 3.40
C SER A 92 -13.23 10.34 3.77
N HIS A 93 -13.16 11.36 2.92
CA HIS A 93 -12.35 12.54 3.19
C HIS A 93 -12.78 13.35 4.43
N THR A 94 -14.03 13.20 4.88
CA THR A 94 -14.54 13.81 6.12
C THR A 94 -14.28 12.94 7.35
N GLY A 95 -13.66 11.78 7.18
CA GLY A 95 -13.43 10.80 8.24
C GLY A 95 -14.61 9.86 8.49
N GLU A 96 -15.66 9.90 7.65
CA GLU A 96 -16.81 9.01 7.78
C GLU A 96 -16.43 7.57 7.39
N LYS A 97 -16.82 6.60 8.22
CA LYS A 97 -16.69 5.18 7.87
C LYS A 97 -17.91 4.73 7.06
N ILE A 98 -17.66 4.25 5.85
CA ILE A 98 -18.66 3.70 4.94
C ILE A 98 -18.37 2.21 4.80
N TYR A 99 -19.27 1.35 5.25
CA TYR A 99 -19.05 -0.10 5.27
C TYR A 99 -19.24 -0.73 3.89
N LYS A 100 -18.55 -1.85 3.62
CA LYS A 100 -18.64 -2.55 2.32
C LYS A 100 -20.04 -3.02 1.93
N ASN A 101 -20.97 -3.08 2.87
CA ASN A 101 -22.38 -3.44 2.62
C ASN A 101 -23.25 -2.22 2.23
N GLU A 102 -22.77 -0.99 2.40
CA GLU A 102 -23.46 0.24 1.98
C GLU A 102 -23.25 0.48 0.47
N THR A 103 -23.84 -0.39 -0.35
CA THR A 103 -23.57 -0.49 -1.79
C THR A 103 -23.75 0.80 -2.60
N SER A 104 -24.61 1.72 -2.16
CA SER A 104 -24.83 3.01 -2.82
C SER A 104 -23.76 4.06 -2.51
N ARG A 105 -22.94 3.84 -1.49
CA ARG A 105 -21.98 4.82 -0.96
C ARG A 105 -20.54 4.33 -1.00
N PHE A 106 -20.34 3.02 -0.86
CA PHE A 106 -19.02 2.44 -0.83
C PHE A 106 -18.33 2.60 -2.21
N PRO A 107 -17.13 3.19 -2.28
CA PRO A 107 -16.46 3.45 -3.56
C PRO A 107 -15.74 2.20 -4.07
N TYR A 108 -16.48 1.18 -4.52
CA TYR A 108 -15.92 -0.09 -5.00
C TYR A 108 -14.81 0.08 -6.03
N PHE A 109 -14.98 1.01 -6.97
CA PHE A 109 -14.00 1.28 -8.03
C PHE A 109 -12.69 1.93 -7.53
N ALA A 110 -12.63 2.39 -6.28
CA ALA A 110 -11.39 2.87 -5.68
C ALA A 110 -10.47 1.73 -5.17
N TYR A 111 -10.96 0.48 -5.18
CA TYR A 111 -10.26 -0.68 -4.66
C TYR A 111 -10.15 -1.75 -5.75
N HIS A 112 -8.98 -2.34 -5.91
CA HIS A 112 -8.81 -3.53 -6.72
C HIS A 112 -9.05 -4.79 -5.89
N LEU A 113 -8.31 -4.95 -4.79
CA LEU A 113 -8.29 -6.13 -3.95
C LEU A 113 -8.05 -5.75 -2.49
N TYR A 114 -8.75 -6.43 -1.60
CA TYR A 114 -8.42 -6.56 -0.19
C TYR A 114 -8.23 -8.04 0.15
N CYS A 115 -7.19 -8.35 0.91
CA CYS A 115 -7.09 -9.62 1.61
C CYS A 115 -6.62 -9.41 3.04
N SER A 116 -7.12 -10.26 3.93
CA SER A 116 -6.88 -10.20 5.36
C SER A 116 -5.70 -11.08 5.78
N PRO A 117 -5.07 -10.78 6.92
CA PRO A 117 -4.01 -11.60 7.46
C PRO A 117 -4.57 -12.90 8.05
N ARG A 118 -3.83 -14.00 7.85
CA ARG A 118 -4.25 -15.33 8.31
C ARG A 118 -4.35 -15.45 9.84
N ASN A 119 -3.64 -14.61 10.58
CA ASN A 119 -3.60 -14.61 12.05
C ASN A 119 -4.51 -13.53 12.67
N ALA A 120 -5.36 -12.83 11.91
CA ALA A 120 -6.25 -11.80 12.47
C ALA A 120 -7.16 -12.39 13.55
N ASN A 121 -7.26 -11.68 14.68
CA ASN A 121 -8.19 -12.05 15.75
C ASN A 121 -9.64 -11.69 15.41
N TYR A 122 -9.84 -10.67 14.56
CA TYR A 122 -11.15 -10.09 14.26
C TYR A 122 -11.33 -9.94 12.75
N LEU A 123 -11.75 -11.01 12.08
CA LEU A 123 -12.07 -11.00 10.65
C LEU A 123 -13.55 -10.62 10.44
N GLU A 124 -13.80 -9.59 9.64
CA GLU A 124 -15.17 -9.23 9.22
C GLU A 124 -15.63 -10.13 8.07
N GLU A 125 -16.71 -10.88 8.28
CA GLU A 125 -17.26 -11.88 7.35
C GLU A 125 -17.33 -11.38 5.90
N ARG A 126 -17.16 -12.31 4.94
CA ARG A 126 -16.89 -12.04 3.51
C ARG A 126 -15.51 -11.38 3.35
N TYR A 127 -14.48 -12.17 3.65
CA TYR A 127 -13.08 -11.82 3.52
C TYR A 127 -12.35 -12.89 2.71
N ASP A 128 -11.25 -12.49 2.08
CA ASP A 128 -10.26 -13.42 1.55
C ASP A 128 -9.01 -13.38 2.44
N ILE A 129 -8.22 -14.44 2.44
CA ILE A 129 -6.95 -14.50 3.15
C ILE A 129 -5.81 -14.26 2.17
N CYS A 130 -4.87 -13.40 2.55
CA CYS A 130 -3.71 -13.14 1.70
C CYS A 130 -2.90 -14.41 1.44
N ASP A 131 -2.41 -14.54 0.20
CA ASP A 131 -1.70 -15.73 -0.21
C ASP A 131 -0.41 -15.90 0.61
N PRO A 132 -0.16 -17.11 1.16
CA PRO A 132 1.00 -17.36 2.01
C PRO A 132 2.27 -17.63 1.20
N TYR A 133 2.15 -17.77 -0.13
CA TYR A 133 3.29 -18.07 -1.00
C TYR A 133 4.14 -16.83 -1.25
N SER A 134 3.49 -15.68 -1.50
CA SER A 134 4.18 -14.42 -1.76
C SER A 134 4.82 -13.82 -0.52
N ASN A 135 4.29 -14.10 0.68
CA ASN A 135 4.86 -13.69 1.96
C ASN A 135 4.62 -14.78 3.02
N PRO A 136 5.69 -15.37 3.62
CA PRO A 136 5.53 -16.39 4.65
C PRO A 136 4.99 -15.84 5.97
N GLN A 137 5.15 -14.53 6.23
CA GLN A 137 4.59 -13.87 7.41
C GLN A 137 3.14 -13.42 7.16
N ALA A 138 2.39 -13.23 8.25
CA ALA A 138 1.03 -12.72 8.15
C ALA A 138 1.03 -11.31 7.57
N GLN A 139 0.22 -11.11 6.52
CA GLN A 139 0.13 -9.84 5.83
C GLN A 139 -1.33 -9.46 5.59
N GLU A 140 -1.57 -8.16 5.59
CA GLU A 140 -2.80 -7.56 5.11
C GLU A 140 -2.48 -6.74 3.86
N LEU A 141 -3.31 -6.84 2.84
CA LEU A 141 -3.08 -6.15 1.58
C LEU A 141 -4.32 -5.37 1.17
N VAL A 142 -4.12 -4.09 0.90
CA VAL A 142 -5.10 -3.25 0.20
C VAL A 142 -4.47 -2.79 -1.10
N GLN A 143 -5.01 -3.24 -2.22
CA GLN A 143 -4.68 -2.73 -3.55
C GLN A 143 -5.75 -1.70 -3.95
N ILE A 144 -5.32 -0.46 -4.15
CA ILE A 144 -6.18 0.66 -4.55
C ILE A 144 -6.00 0.98 -6.03
N LEU A 145 -7.01 1.62 -6.61
CA LEU A 145 -7.04 2.07 -8.00
C LEU A 145 -7.12 3.60 -8.07
N PRO A 146 -6.72 4.21 -9.20
CA PRO A 146 -6.96 5.62 -9.46
C PRO A 146 -8.44 5.96 -9.28
N HIS A 147 -8.72 6.99 -8.47
CA HIS A 147 -10.09 7.36 -8.14
C HIS A 147 -10.17 8.80 -7.58
N PRO A 148 -11.27 9.56 -7.82
CA PRO A 148 -11.47 10.89 -7.25
C PRO A 148 -11.30 11.00 -5.73
N GLU A 149 -11.86 10.04 -4.98
CA GLU A 149 -11.67 9.94 -3.51
C GLU A 149 -10.19 9.82 -3.06
N ARG A 150 -9.27 9.47 -3.98
CA ARG A 150 -7.84 9.37 -3.71
C ARG A 150 -7.07 10.58 -4.21
N ALA A 151 -7.58 11.25 -5.24
CA ALA A 151 -6.92 12.37 -5.91
C ALA A 151 -6.55 13.50 -4.96
N MET A 152 -7.42 13.80 -4.00
CA MET A 152 -7.16 14.81 -2.97
C MET A 152 -5.96 14.49 -2.05
N HIS A 153 -5.52 13.24 -2.02
CA HIS A 153 -4.32 12.82 -1.30
C HIS A 153 -3.08 12.76 -2.21
N GLY A 154 -3.15 13.25 -3.45
CA GLY A 154 -2.05 13.23 -4.42
C GLY A 154 -1.88 11.90 -5.16
N TYR A 155 -2.89 11.03 -5.13
CA TYR A 155 -2.93 9.84 -5.97
C TYR A 155 -3.51 10.15 -7.35
N PRO A 156 -3.23 9.32 -8.37
CA PRO A 156 -3.92 9.35 -9.66
C PRO A 156 -5.46 9.38 -9.52
N GLU A 157 -6.13 10.25 -10.28
CA GLU A 157 -7.60 10.37 -10.28
C GLU A 157 -8.24 9.34 -11.21
N LYS A 158 -7.63 9.09 -12.37
CA LYS A 158 -8.16 8.27 -13.46
C LYS A 158 -7.17 7.20 -13.88
N GLN A 159 -7.68 6.10 -14.43
CA GLN A 159 -6.85 5.07 -15.03
C GLN A 159 -6.05 5.64 -16.20
N GLY A 160 -4.76 5.35 -16.24
CA GLY A 160 -3.85 5.94 -17.23
C GLY A 160 -3.15 7.21 -16.77
N ASP A 161 -3.60 7.83 -15.68
CA ASP A 161 -2.86 8.94 -15.07
C ASP A 161 -1.52 8.44 -14.51
N GLY A 162 -0.45 9.18 -14.79
CA GLY A 162 0.82 9.05 -14.09
C GLY A 162 0.76 9.68 -12.70
N TRP A 163 1.83 9.54 -11.91
CA TRP A 163 1.97 10.22 -10.64
C TRP A 163 2.70 11.54 -10.83
N ASP A 164 1.94 12.56 -11.24
CA ASP A 164 2.40 13.96 -11.20
C ASP A 164 1.69 14.64 -10.02
N PRO A 165 2.36 14.79 -8.86
CA PRO A 165 1.73 15.26 -7.64
C PRO A 165 1.54 16.78 -7.67
N GLY A 166 0.92 17.36 -8.69
CA GLY A 166 0.50 18.78 -8.74
C GLY A 166 -0.45 19.21 -7.60
N THR A 167 -0.57 18.38 -6.56
CA THR A 167 -1.32 18.53 -5.32
C THR A 167 -0.42 19.04 -4.19
N GLU A 168 -1.03 19.64 -3.17
CA GLU A 168 -0.30 20.04 -1.96
C GLU A 168 0.36 18.82 -1.28
N PRO A 169 1.55 18.99 -0.67
CA PRO A 169 2.21 17.93 0.06
C PRO A 169 1.32 17.34 1.17
N ALA A 170 1.29 16.02 1.29
CA ALA A 170 0.55 15.34 2.35
C ALA A 170 1.52 14.78 3.41
N ARG A 171 1.17 14.94 4.69
CA ARG A 171 1.87 14.28 5.80
C ARG A 171 1.61 12.77 5.74
N ARG A 172 2.69 11.98 5.71
CA ARG A 172 2.62 10.51 5.64
C ARG A 172 3.58 9.87 6.64
N LEU A 173 3.10 8.82 7.32
CA LEU A 173 3.86 7.96 8.22
C LEU A 173 4.00 6.58 7.56
N TRP A 174 5.22 6.09 7.42
CA TRP A 174 5.50 4.83 6.73
C TRP A 174 6.81 4.21 7.19
N SER A 175 6.90 2.88 7.12
CA SER A 175 8.15 2.16 7.39
C SER A 175 8.92 1.80 6.13
N SER A 176 8.25 1.71 4.98
CA SER A 176 8.88 1.48 3.68
C SER A 176 8.05 2.03 2.52
N ILE A 177 8.74 2.39 1.45
CA ILE A 177 8.17 2.71 0.14
C ILE A 177 8.83 1.79 -0.88
N ASN A 178 8.00 1.09 -1.65
CA ASN A 178 8.46 0.15 -2.66
C ASN A 178 7.77 0.43 -4.00
N VAL A 179 8.50 0.15 -5.07
CA VAL A 179 7.98 0.11 -6.44
C VAL A 179 8.22 -1.29 -6.99
N GLY A 180 7.30 -1.82 -7.79
CA GLY A 180 7.51 -3.15 -8.35
C GLY A 180 6.36 -3.69 -9.19
N THR A 181 6.48 -4.96 -9.53
CA THR A 181 5.51 -5.70 -10.35
C THR A 181 5.11 -6.98 -9.63
N LYS A 182 3.80 -7.24 -9.54
CA LYS A 182 3.26 -8.53 -9.11
C LYS A 182 2.93 -9.36 -10.36
N ILE A 183 3.62 -10.48 -10.52
CA ILE A 183 3.43 -11.43 -11.61
C ILE A 183 2.73 -12.66 -11.05
N TYR A 184 1.57 -13.01 -11.61
CA TYR A 184 0.83 -14.21 -11.22
C TYR A 184 1.40 -15.45 -11.92
N VAL A 185 1.38 -16.58 -11.21
CA VAL A 185 1.86 -17.87 -11.73
C VAL A 185 1.09 -18.26 -13.00
N SER A 186 1.80 -18.77 -14.01
CA SER A 186 1.21 -19.30 -15.25
C SER A 186 2.04 -20.43 -15.82
N SER A 187 1.38 -21.35 -16.54
CA SER A 187 2.00 -22.46 -17.24
C SER A 187 2.81 -22.05 -18.48
N THR A 188 2.59 -20.84 -19.02
CA THR A 188 3.20 -20.41 -20.28
C THR A 188 4.46 -19.56 -20.12
N GLY A 189 4.96 -19.41 -18.88
CA GLY A 189 5.99 -18.41 -18.55
C GLY A 189 5.44 -16.98 -18.63
N MET A 190 6.00 -16.08 -17.83
CA MET A 190 5.60 -14.67 -17.76
C MET A 190 6.83 -13.78 -17.87
N ILE A 191 6.72 -12.72 -18.69
CA ILE A 191 7.76 -11.72 -18.87
C ILE A 191 7.14 -10.36 -18.55
N ALA A 192 7.83 -9.59 -17.70
CA ALA A 192 7.52 -8.21 -17.42
C ALA A 192 8.78 -7.37 -17.68
N GLU A 193 8.65 -6.33 -18.50
CA GLU A 193 9.71 -5.36 -18.79
C GLU A 193 9.19 -3.95 -18.50
N TRP A 194 9.94 -3.23 -17.66
CA TRP A 194 9.63 -1.87 -17.25
C TRP A 194 10.91 -1.12 -16.89
N SER A 195 10.86 0.21 -16.93
CA SER A 195 11.92 1.09 -16.42
C SER A 195 11.31 2.17 -15.53
N ILE A 196 11.99 2.49 -14.43
CA ILE A 196 11.73 3.67 -13.60
C ILE A 196 12.83 4.68 -13.85
N SER A 197 12.45 5.94 -14.04
CA SER A 197 13.35 7.10 -14.02
C SER A 197 12.84 8.17 -13.07
N ASP A 198 13.71 9.12 -12.74
CA ASP A 198 13.37 10.34 -11.99
C ASP A 198 12.74 10.06 -10.60
N PHE A 199 13.15 8.97 -9.95
CA PHE A 199 12.66 8.58 -8.61
C PHE A 199 13.32 9.44 -7.53
N ASP A 200 12.83 10.66 -7.38
CA ASP A 200 13.29 11.60 -6.36
C ASP A 200 12.37 11.60 -5.14
N ILE A 201 12.94 11.35 -3.95
CA ILE A 201 12.27 11.59 -2.67
C ILE A 201 12.64 12.99 -2.21
N LEU A 202 11.72 13.94 -2.35
CA LEU A 202 11.94 15.31 -1.95
C LEU A 202 11.48 15.52 -0.50
N VAL A 203 12.42 15.85 0.38
CA VAL A 203 12.16 16.27 1.77
C VAL A 203 12.38 17.79 1.83
N PRO A 204 11.33 18.63 1.88
CA PRO A 204 11.51 20.06 1.87
C PRO A 204 12.11 20.59 3.18
N GLU A 205 12.91 21.64 3.04
CA GLU A 205 13.89 22.11 4.03
C GLU A 205 13.27 22.60 5.35
N ASP A 206 11.99 22.94 5.39
CA ASP A 206 11.29 23.42 6.59
C ASP A 206 11.22 22.39 7.74
N VAL A 207 11.62 21.13 7.49
CA VAL A 207 11.72 20.06 8.49
C VAL A 207 13.16 19.86 8.97
N ALA A 208 14.16 20.22 8.16
CA ALA A 208 15.59 20.02 8.44
C ALA A 208 16.11 20.92 9.56
N SER A 209 15.41 22.02 9.89
CA SER A 209 15.75 22.88 11.02
C SER A 209 15.48 22.26 12.40
N SER A 210 14.89 21.06 12.47
CA SER A 210 14.68 20.33 13.73
C SER A 210 15.86 19.46 14.18
N GLY A 211 16.98 19.47 13.44
CA GLY A 211 18.26 18.93 13.93
C GLY A 211 18.37 17.41 14.00
N VAL A 212 17.53 16.66 13.27
CA VAL A 212 17.67 15.21 13.16
C VAL A 212 18.65 14.89 12.04
N SER A 213 19.86 14.47 12.40
CA SER A 213 20.81 13.86 11.47
C SER A 213 20.33 12.46 11.10
N PHE A 214 20.32 12.14 9.80
CA PHE A 214 20.16 10.78 9.29
C PHE A 214 21.53 10.30 8.79
N ASP A 215 22.43 10.01 9.74
CA ASP A 215 23.64 9.20 9.50
C ASP A 215 23.40 7.74 9.92
#